data_AF-A0A5K0XGQ9-F1
#
_entry.id   AF-A0A5K0XGQ9-F1
#
_cell.length_a   1.000
_cell.length_b   1.000
_cell.length_c   1.000
_cell.angle_alpha   90.00
_cell.angle_beta   90.00
_cell.angle_gamma   90.00
#
_symmetry.space_group_name_H-M   'P 1'
#
loop_
_entity.id
_entity.type
_entity.pdbx_description
1 polymer ?
#
loop_
_entity_poly.entity_id
_entity_poly.type
_entity_poly.pdbx_seq_one_letter_code
_entity_poly.pdbx_strand_id
1 'polypeptide(L)' 'DMLGDWNMYADPPGDNLFLRISVQHPTLGNYFTATLKARKAVDSFFWKHNLEMFFWLMPQKVAIWIYWQ' A
#
# COMPACT_ATOMS: atom_id res chain seq x y z
N ASP A 1 -12.07 12.84 17.07
CA ASP A 1 -12.87 12.46 15.89
C ASP A 1 -12.23 13.11 14.68
N MET A 2 -11.93 12.36 13.62
CA MET A 2 -11.31 12.89 12.39
C MET A 2 -12.40 13.15 11.34
N LEU A 3 -13.46 13.83 11.78
CA LEU A 3 -14.63 14.16 10.98
C LEU A 3 -14.29 15.33 10.05
N GLY A 4 -14.54 15.15 8.76
CA GLY A 4 -14.19 16.15 7.75
C GLY A 4 -14.05 15.50 6.37
N ASP A 5 -13.79 16.31 5.37
CA ASP A 5 -13.58 15.83 4.01
C ASP A 5 -12.15 15.31 3.86
N TRP A 6 -12.03 14.04 3.44
CA TRP A 6 -10.75 13.39 3.23
C TRP A 6 -10.33 13.53 1.78
N ASN A 7 -9.16 14.12 1.56
CA ASN A 7 -8.53 14.16 0.25
C ASN A 7 -7.23 13.35 0.28
N MET A 8 -7.13 12.39 -0.64
CA MET A 8 -5.99 11.51 -0.78
C MET A 8 -5.45 11.63 -2.20
N TYR A 9 -4.17 11.95 -2.32
CA TYR A 9 -3.46 12.04 -3.58
C TYR A 9 -2.28 11.08 -3.55
N ALA A 10 -2.11 10.32 -4.62
CA ALA A 10 -0.98 9.44 -4.84
C ALA A 10 -0.45 9.66 -6.26
N ASP A 11 0.87 9.75 -6.39
CA ASP A 11 1.49 9.75 -7.71
C ASP A 11 1.32 8.39 -8.39
N PRO A 12 1.36 8.34 -9.74
CA PRO A 12 1.41 7.08 -10.49
C PRO A 12 2.54 6.17 -10.02
N PRO A 13 2.37 4.84 -10.11
CA PRO A 13 3.40 3.89 -9.69
C PRO A 13 4.71 4.12 -10.46
N GLY A 14 5.83 4.22 -9.72
CA GLY A 14 7.16 4.47 -10.26
C GLY A 14 8.26 4.22 -9.23
N ASP A 15 9.46 4.75 -9.49
CA ASP A 15 10.59 4.61 -8.57
C ASP A 15 10.48 5.51 -7.33
N ASN A 16 9.65 6.55 -7.40
CA ASN A 16 9.33 7.40 -6.28
C ASN A 16 7.85 7.28 -5.98
N LEU A 17 7.51 7.18 -4.70
CA LEU A 17 6.15 7.19 -4.19
C LEU A 17 5.95 8.50 -3.43
N PHE A 18 4.97 9.27 -3.87
CA PHE A 18 4.47 10.41 -3.12
C PHE A 18 3.01 10.18 -2.80
N LEU A 19 2.68 10.32 -1.52
CA LEU A 19 1.33 10.21 -0.98
C LEU A 19 1.06 11.43 -0.13
N ARG A 20 -0.09 12.06 -0.33
CA ARG A 20 -0.60 13.15 0.49
C ARG A 20 -1.99 12.79 0.97
N ILE A 21 -2.18 12.86 2.28
CA ILE A 21 -3.47 12.69 2.93
C ILE A 21 -3.77 14.00 3.66
N SER A 22 -4.93 14.58 3.42
CA SER A 22 -5.37 15.78 4.11
C SER A 22 -6.83 15.67 4.53
N VAL A 23 -7.16 16.24 5.68
CA VAL A 23 -8.52 16.30 6.22
C VAL A 23 -8.92 17.75 6.40
N GLN A 24 -9.99 18.14 5.72
CA GLN A 24 -10.63 19.44 5.87
C GLN A 24 -11.76 19.32 6.90
N HIS A 25 -11.53 19.80 8.11
CA HIS A 25 -12.53 19.83 9.16
C HIS A 25 -13.47 21.04 8.96
N PRO A 26 -14.80 20.87 9.10
CA PRO A 26 -15.76 21.95 8.83
C PRO A 26 -15.56 23.17 9.73
N THR A 27 -15.11 22.99 10.97
CA THR A 27 -14.88 24.08 11.94
C THR A 27 -13.42 24.46 12.16
N LEU A 28 -12.48 23.53 11.93
CA LEU A 28 -11.06 23.72 12.26
C LEU A 28 -10.21 23.95 11.00
N GLY A 29 -10.82 23.89 9.81
CA GLY A 29 -10.15 24.08 8.53
C GLY A 29 -9.20 22.93 8.21
N ASN A 30 -7.96 23.24 7.82
CA ASN A 30 -6.93 22.23 7.57
C ASN A 30 -6.48 21.61 8.89
N TYR A 31 -7.17 20.57 9.33
CA TYR A 31 -6.99 19.95 10.62
C TYR A 31 -5.83 18.94 10.63
N PHE A 32 -5.66 18.22 9.54
CA PHE A 32 -4.63 17.20 9.41
C PHE A 32 -4.09 17.18 7.98
N THR A 33 -2.77 17.18 7.84
CA THR A 33 -2.09 16.90 6.58
C THR A 33 -0.87 16.02 6.87
N ALA A 34 -0.79 14.88 6.19
CA ALA A 34 0.34 13.98 6.22
C ALA A 34 0.87 13.78 4.80
N THR A 35 2.19 13.83 4.65
CA THR A 35 2.88 13.57 3.38
C THR A 35 3.89 12.45 3.58
N LEU A 36 3.80 11.43 2.75
CA LEU A 36 4.78 10.35 2.69
C LEU A 36 5.53 10.48 1.36
N LYS A 37 6.85 10.63 1.45
CA LYS A 37 7.75 10.58 0.31
C LYS A 37 8.69 9.41 0.51
N ALA A 38 8.56 8.41 -0.35
CA ALA A 38 9.40 7.23 -0.34
C ALA A 38 10.05 7.06 -1.71
N ARG A 39 11.24 6.50 -1.72
CA ARG A 39 11.91 6.06 -2.94
C ARG A 39 12.04 4.55 -2.87
N LYS A 40 11.78 3.90 -3.99
CA LYS A 40 12.02 2.48 -4.16
C LYS A 40 13.49 2.20 -3.88
N ALA A 41 13.76 1.33 -2.91
CA ALA A 41 15.11 0.90 -2.63
C ALA A 41 15.68 0.21 -3.88
N VAL A 42 16.87 0.64 -4.31
CA VAL A 42 17.59 0.00 -5.41
C VAL A 42 18.08 -1.36 -4.91
N ASP A 43 17.78 -2.37 -5.70
CA ASP A 43 18.16 -3.77 -5.52
C ASP A 43 17.83 -4.42 -4.18
N SER A 44 16.67 -5.04 -4.20
CA SER A 44 16.64 -6.44 -3.86
C SER A 44 16.02 -7.26 -5.00
N PHE A 45 16.81 -7.50 -6.05
CA PHE A 45 16.48 -8.48 -7.08
C PHE A 45 16.12 -9.84 -6.45
N PHE A 46 16.76 -10.17 -5.32
CA PHE A 46 16.48 -11.34 -4.51
C PHE A 46 15.08 -11.37 -3.88
N TRP A 47 14.53 -10.22 -3.47
CA TRP A 47 13.24 -10.19 -2.76
C TRP A 47 12.07 -10.02 -3.74
N LYS A 48 12.27 -9.36 -4.89
CA LYS A 48 11.21 -9.19 -5.89
C LYS A 48 10.82 -10.53 -6.53
N HIS A 49 11.80 -11.36 -6.91
CA HIS A 49 11.54 -12.71 -7.42
C HIS A 49 11.00 -13.67 -6.35
N ASN A 50 11.46 -13.54 -5.09
CA ASN A 50 10.99 -14.41 -4.01
C ASN A 50 9.58 -14.06 -3.50
N LEU A 51 9.17 -12.79 -3.50
CA LEU A 51 7.83 -12.40 -3.09
C LEU A 51 6.77 -12.93 -4.06
N GLU A 52 7.01 -12.81 -5.37
CA GLU A 52 6.11 -13.38 -6.40
C GLU A 52 5.98 -14.92 -6.25
N MET A 53 7.09 -15.62 -6.00
CA MET A 53 7.07 -17.06 -5.68
C MET A 53 6.39 -17.37 -4.34
N PHE A 54 6.53 -16.51 -3.32
CA PHE A 54 5.92 -16.70 -2.00
C PHE A 54 4.39 -16.52 -2.04
N PHE A 55 3.89 -15.53 -2.78
CA PHE A 55 2.44 -15.34 -2.99
C PHE A 55 1.84 -16.43 -3.89
N TRP A 56 2.62 -16.99 -4.82
CA TRP A 56 2.20 -18.17 -5.61
C TRP A 56 1.99 -19.42 -4.75
N LEU A 57 2.64 -19.51 -3.58
CA LEU A 57 2.47 -20.63 -2.64
C LEU A 57 1.21 -20.50 -1.75
N MET A 58 0.39 -19.47 -1.92
CA MET A 58 -0.91 -19.35 -1.21
C MET A 58 -2.06 -20.06 -1.96
N PRO A 59 -3.25 -20.15 -1.35
CA PRO A 59 -3.91 -21.33 -0.79
C PRO A 59 -4.37 -22.40 -1.81
N GLN A 60 -4.15 -22.21 -3.10
CA GLN A 60 -4.57 -23.15 -4.15
C GLN A 60 -3.89 -24.53 -4.00
N LYS A 61 -2.66 -24.55 -3.48
CA LYS A 61 -1.98 -25.80 -3.11
C LYS A 61 -2.53 -26.43 -1.84
N VAL A 62 -3.02 -25.66 -0.87
CA VAL A 62 -3.71 -26.20 0.32
C VAL A 62 -5.03 -26.87 -0.09
N ALA A 63 -5.74 -26.29 -1.06
CA ALA A 63 -6.98 -26.86 -1.59
C ALA A 63 -6.75 -28.27 -2.18
N ILE A 64 -5.65 -28.52 -2.92
CA ILE A 64 -5.34 -29.87 -3.44
C ILE A 64 -5.21 -30.90 -2.31
N TRP A 65 -4.67 -30.52 -1.15
CA TRP A 65 -4.54 -31.43 0.00
C TRP A 65 -5.87 -31.71 0.70
N ILE A 66 -6.79 -30.75 0.68
CA ILE A 66 -8.13 -30.91 1.28
C ILE A 66 -9.06 -31.68 0.34
N TYR A 67 -8.92 -31.53 -0.98
CA TYR A 67 -9.78 -32.19 -1.99
C TYR A 67 -9.28 -33.57 -2.46
N TRP A 68 -8.07 -33.98 -2.09
CA TRP A 68 -7.52 -35.32 -2.43
C TRP A 68 -7.59 -36.33 -1.27
N GLN A 69 -8.20 -35.94 -0.13
CA GLN A 69 -8.61 -36.91 0.89
C GLN A 69 -10.02 -37.41 0.58
#